data_AF-A0A961KEA6-F1
#
_entry.id   AF-A0A961KEA6-F1
#
_cell.length_a   1.000
_cell.length_b   1.000
_cell.length_c   1.000
_cell.angle_alpha   90.00
_cell.angle_beta   90.00
_cell.angle_gamma   90.00
#
_symmetry.space_group_name_H-M   'P 1'
#
loop_
_entity.id
_entity.type
_entity.pdbx_description
1 polymer ?
#
loop_
_entity_poly.entity_id
_entity_poly.type
_entity_poly.pdbx_seq_one_letter_code
_entity_poly.pdbx_strand_id
1 'polypeptide(L)'
;QVQVLPKRLDPRTYTGTSVIFFAVVNAIKVVPYAALGLFQRDVLMSAVILLPLAVIAVRIGAAIIRRMRPEIFYPFSYTMVALVGVKLVWDGLAGL
;
A
#
# COMPACT_ATOMS: atom_id res chain seq x y z
N GLN A 1 -9.79 -1.75 -0.63
CA GLN A 1 -9.51 -0.36 -1.07
C GLN A 1 -10.28 0.01 -2.33
N VAL A 2 -10.04 -0.64 -3.48
CA VAL A 2 -10.68 -0.26 -4.77
C VAL A 2 -12.22 -0.33 -4.75
N GLN A 3 -12.82 -1.31 -4.05
CA GLN A 3 -14.29 -1.39 -3.93
C GLN A 3 -14.93 -0.20 -3.21
N VAL A 4 -14.20 0.53 -2.37
CA VAL A 4 -14.75 1.67 -1.60
C VAL A 4 -14.42 3.03 -2.22
N LEU A 5 -13.62 3.07 -3.30
CA LEU A 5 -13.34 4.28 -4.08
C LEU A 5 -14.62 4.95 -4.63
N PRO A 6 -15.60 4.21 -5.21
CA PRO A 6 -16.85 4.80 -5.70
C PRO A 6 -17.71 5.44 -4.61
N LYS A 7 -17.48 5.09 -3.33
CA LYS A 7 -18.23 5.63 -2.19
C LYS A 7 -17.80 7.05 -1.80
N ARG A 8 -16.79 7.63 -2.46
CA ARG A 8 -16.31 9.00 -2.26
C ARG A 8 -16.19 9.42 -0.79
N LEU A 9 -15.64 8.52 0.03
CA LEU A 9 -15.39 8.74 1.46
C LEU A 9 -14.27 9.77 1.65
N ASP A 10 -14.38 10.60 2.69
CA ASP A 10 -13.32 11.55 3.05
C ASP A 10 -11.92 10.92 2.92
N PRO A 11 -10.98 11.57 2.19
CA PRO A 11 -9.66 11.00 1.91
C PRO A 11 -8.91 10.50 3.15
N ARG A 12 -9.09 11.15 4.31
CA ARG A 12 -8.44 10.72 5.56
C ARG A 12 -9.05 9.43 6.07
N THR A 13 -10.37 9.33 6.07
CA THR A 13 -11.07 8.10 6.49
C THR A 13 -10.78 6.95 5.54
N TYR A 14 -10.81 7.18 4.23
CA TYR A 14 -10.47 6.19 3.21
C TYR A 14 -9.05 5.66 3.39
N THR A 15 -8.04 6.55 3.43
CA THR A 15 -6.65 6.14 3.56
C THR A 15 -6.38 5.52 4.93
N GLY A 16 -6.88 6.12 6.01
CA GLY A 16 -6.65 5.66 7.38
C GLY A 16 -7.18 4.25 7.65
N THR A 17 -8.46 4.00 7.35
CA THR A 17 -9.05 2.65 7.51
C THR A 17 -8.33 1.62 6.66
N SER A 18 -7.92 2.01 5.46
CA SER A 18 -7.26 1.09 4.56
C SER A 18 -5.83 0.75 4.96
N VAL A 19 -5.11 1.69 5.59
CA VAL A 19 -3.79 1.44 6.20
C VAL A 19 -3.94 0.45 7.36
N ILE A 20 -4.91 0.65 8.24
CA ILE A 20 -5.17 -0.26 9.37
C ILE A 20 -5.53 -1.65 8.85
N PHE A 21 -6.43 -1.74 7.87
CA PHE A 21 -6.81 -3.01 7.26
C PHE A 21 -5.59 -3.78 6.74
N PHE A 22 -4.72 -3.13 5.96
CA PHE A 22 -3.52 -3.78 5.46
C PHE A 22 -2.50 -4.09 6.55
N ALA A 23 -2.38 -3.27 7.59
CA ALA A 23 -1.51 -3.57 8.72
C ALA A 23 -1.93 -4.87 9.42
N VAL A 24 -3.24 -5.05 9.67
CA VAL A 24 -3.80 -6.27 10.25
C VAL A 24 -3.55 -7.47 9.32
N VAL A 25 -3.89 -7.35 8.04
CA VAL A 25 -3.67 -8.44 7.07
C VAL A 25 -2.19 -8.82 6.97
N ASN A 26 -1.27 -7.85 6.96
CA ASN A 26 0.16 -8.14 6.94
C ASN A 26 0.65 -8.74 8.25
N ALA A 27 0.13 -8.31 9.41
CA ALA A 27 0.47 -8.90 10.69
C ALA A 27 0.05 -10.39 10.75
N ILE A 28 -1.12 -10.73 10.22
CA ILE A 28 -1.58 -12.12 10.11
C ILE A 28 -0.61 -12.97 9.28
N LYS A 29 -0.02 -12.40 8.21
CA LYS A 29 0.97 -13.11 7.37
C LYS A 29 2.27 -13.46 8.09
N VAL A 30 2.61 -12.79 9.19
CA VAL A 30 3.87 -13.02 9.91
C VAL A 30 3.95 -14.47 10.40
N VAL A 31 2.86 -15.01 10.95
CA VAL A 31 2.81 -16.39 11.48
C VAL A 31 3.09 -17.45 10.40
N PRO A 32 2.37 -17.51 9.26
CA PRO A 32 2.66 -18.48 8.22
C PRO A 32 4.04 -18.27 7.58
N TYR A 33 4.52 -17.04 7.43
CA TYR A 33 5.87 -16.79 6.89
C TYR A 33 6.98 -17.24 7.84
N ALA A 34 6.78 -17.09 9.15
CA ALA A 34 7.66 -17.68 10.16
C ALA A 34 7.65 -19.21 10.06
N ALA A 35 6.48 -19.83 9.94
CA ALA A 35 6.35 -21.29 9.82
C ALA A 35 7.04 -21.85 8.55
N LEU A 36 7.05 -21.07 7.46
CA LEU A 36 7.76 -21.40 6.22
C LEU A 36 9.27 -21.12 6.26
N GLY A 37 9.81 -20.60 7.38
CA GLY A 37 11.23 -20.29 7.52
C GLY A 37 11.72 -19.11 6.68
N LEU A 38 10.81 -18.20 6.26
CA LEU A 38 11.14 -17.07 5.39
C LEU A 38 11.87 -15.92 6.13
N PHE A 39 11.88 -15.91 7.46
CA PHE A 39 12.60 -14.92 8.27
C PHE A 39 14.07 -15.27 8.45
N GLN A 40 14.79 -15.32 7.34
CA GLN A 40 16.24 -15.47 7.33
C GLN A 40 16.92 -14.17 7.79
N ARG A 41 18.16 -14.29 8.28
CA ARG A 41 18.92 -13.15 8.82
C ARG A 41 19.03 -12.00 7.81
N ASP A 42 19.30 -12.29 6.55
CA ASP A 42 19.47 -11.29 5.50
C ASP A 42 18.17 -10.52 5.20
N VAL A 43 17.03 -11.23 5.23
CA VAL A 43 15.70 -10.63 5.07
C VAL A 43 15.40 -9.70 6.25
N LEU A 44 15.68 -10.13 7.48
CA LEU A 44 15.47 -9.32 8.67
C LEU A 44 16.39 -8.09 8.70
N MET A 45 17.66 -8.23 8.32
CA MET A 45 18.60 -7.10 8.24
C MET A 45 18.15 -6.09 7.18
N SER A 46 17.72 -6.57 6.00
CA SER A 46 17.16 -5.72 4.94
C SER A 46 15.92 -4.97 5.44
N ALA A 47 15.01 -5.65 6.15
CA ALA A 47 13.83 -5.03 6.71
C ALA A 47 14.17 -3.93 7.73
N VAL A 48 15.16 -4.17 8.62
CA VAL A 48 15.61 -3.19 9.61
C VAL A 48 16.22 -1.96 8.92
N ILE A 49 17.04 -2.15 7.88
CA ILE A 49 17.64 -1.03 7.13
C ILE A 49 16.58 -0.19 6.42
N LEU A 50 15.52 -0.83 5.91
CA LEU A 50 14.43 -0.15 5.21
C LEU A 50 13.40 0.48 6.16
N LEU A 51 13.37 0.08 7.44
CA LEU A 51 12.38 0.54 8.42
C LEU A 51 12.38 2.08 8.61
N PRO A 52 13.54 2.76 8.76
CA PRO A 52 13.58 4.22 8.81
C PRO A 52 13.00 4.89 7.57
N LEU A 53 13.34 4.36 6.38
CA LEU A 53 12.85 4.87 5.11
C LEU A 53 11.32 4.71 5.02
N ALA A 54 10.79 3.56 5.43
CA ALA A 54 9.36 3.31 5.49
C ALA A 54 8.64 4.31 6.41
N VAL A 55 9.19 4.58 7.60
CA VAL A 55 8.63 5.56 8.55
C VAL A 55 8.60 6.97 7.94
N ILE A 56 9.67 7.39 7.26
CA ILE A 56 9.74 8.70 6.60
C ILE A 56 8.71 8.77 5.46
N ALA A 57 8.67 7.75 4.60
CA ALA A 57 7.74 7.69 3.47
C ALA A 57 6.28 7.74 3.93
N VAL A 58 5.90 6.99 4.98
CA VAL A 58 4.55 7.01 5.54
C VAL A 58 4.19 8.40 6.09
N ARG A 59 5.11 9.06 6.80
CA ARG A 59 4.87 10.41 7.33
C ARG A 59 4.67 11.44 6.22
N ILE A 60 5.49 11.39 5.17
CA ILE A 60 5.37 12.26 3.99
C ILE A 60 4.03 12.01 3.29
N GLY A 61 3.70 10.75 2.99
CA GLY A 61 2.43 10.39 2.35
C GLY A 61 1.22 10.85 3.15
N ALA A 62 1.22 10.64 4.47
CA ALA A 62 0.16 11.11 5.35
C ALA A 62 0.07 12.65 5.40
N ALA A 63 1.19 13.37 5.30
CA ALA A 63 1.20 14.83 5.25
C ALA A 63 0.65 15.39 3.93
N ILE A 64 0.88 14.68 2.81
CA ILE A 64 0.35 15.02 1.48
C ILE A 64 -1.15 14.77 1.45
N ILE A 65 -1.59 13.55 1.80
CA ILE A 65 -3.02 13.17 1.74
C ILE A 65 -3.87 14.06 2.63
N ARG A 66 -3.38 14.43 3.82
CA ARG A 66 -4.11 15.35 4.73
C ARG A 66 -4.37 16.74 4.15
N ARG A 67 -3.59 17.17 3.15
CA ARG A 67 -3.71 18.47 2.47
C ARG A 67 -4.35 18.36 1.08
N MET A 68 -4.60 17.15 0.60
CA MET A 68 -5.12 16.91 -0.74
C MET A 68 -6.63 17.14 -0.77
N ARG A 69 -7.09 17.91 -1.75
CA ARG A 69 -8.52 18.15 -1.94
C ARG A 69 -9.16 16.92 -2.64
N PRO A 70 -10.42 16.58 -2.34
CA PRO A 70 -11.08 15.41 -2.92
C PRO A 70 -11.11 15.41 -4.46
N GLU A 71 -11.18 16.59 -5.07
CA GLU A 71 -11.22 16.78 -6.53
C GLU A 71 -9.92 16.34 -7.21
N ILE A 72 -8.80 16.36 -6.47
CA ILE A 72 -7.51 15.83 -6.93
C ILE A 72 -7.37 14.36 -6.51
N PHE A 73 -7.83 14.01 -5.32
CA PHE A 73 -7.65 12.68 -4.73
C PHE A 73 -8.28 11.56 -5.56
N TYR A 74 -9.54 11.71 -5.97
CA TYR A 74 -10.21 10.62 -6.68
C TYR A 74 -9.67 10.43 -8.09
N PRO A 75 -9.57 11.46 -8.96
CA PRO A 75 -9.03 11.28 -10.30
C PRO A 75 -7.63 10.69 -10.25
N PHE A 76 -6.75 11.20 -9.37
CA PHE A 76 -5.40 10.67 -9.19
C PHE A 76 -5.41 9.19 -8.79
N SER A 77 -6.22 8.82 -7.80
CA SER A 77 -6.31 7.44 -7.33
C SER A 77 -6.85 6.49 -8.41
N TYR A 78 -7.88 6.90 -9.17
CA TYR A 78 -8.41 6.11 -10.28
C TYR A 78 -7.36 5.95 -11.39
N THR A 79 -6.66 7.01 -11.77
CA THR A 79 -5.60 6.96 -12.78
C THR A 79 -4.46 6.03 -12.35
N MET A 80 -4.00 6.12 -11.10
CA MET A 80 -2.96 5.21 -10.58
C MET A 80 -3.41 3.75 -10.61
N VAL A 81 -4.63 3.46 -10.17
CA VAL A 81 -5.17 2.08 -10.21
C VAL A 81 -5.28 1.58 -11.65
N ALA A 82 -5.73 2.42 -12.58
CA ALA A 82 -5.82 2.05 -13.99
C ALA A 82 -4.43 1.77 -14.59
N LEU A 83 -3.43 2.62 -14.33
CA LEU A 83 -2.06 2.41 -14.81
C LEU A 83 -1.44 1.13 -14.26
N VAL A 84 -1.60 0.87 -12.95
CA VAL A 84 -1.15 -0.39 -12.34
C VAL A 84 -1.86 -1.58 -12.96
N GLY A 85 -3.18 -1.49 -13.18
CA GLY A 85 -3.95 -2.54 -13.85
C GLY A 85 -3.44 -2.83 -15.26
N VAL A 86 -3.22 -1.80 -16.08
CA VAL A 86 -2.65 -1.95 -17.43
C VAL A 86 -1.25 -2.57 -17.37
N LYS A 87 -0.40 -2.12 -16.45
CA LYS A 87 0.95 -2.67 -16.27
C LYS A 87 0.92 -4.15 -15.92
N LEU A 88 0.04 -4.56 -15.00
CA LEU A 88 -0.09 -5.97 -14.62
C LEU A 88 -0.62 -6.85 -15.75
N VAL A 89 -1.55 -6.35 -16.57
CA VAL A 89 -2.01 -7.05 -17.78
C VAL A 89 -0.85 -7.21 -18.76
N TRP A 90 -0.05 -6.16 -18.95
CA TRP A 90 1.11 -6.21 -19.82
C TRP A 90 2.15 -7.23 -19.33
N ASP A 91 2.53 -7.21 -18.05
CA ASP A 91 3.47 -8.19 -17.48
C ASP A 91 2.98 -9.63 -17.69
N GLY A 92 1.69 -9.86 -17.40
CA GLY A 92 1.08 -11.18 -17.56
C GLY A 92 1.05 -11.66 -19.02
N LEU A 93 0.87 -10.76 -19.99
CA LEU A 93 0.95 -11.08 -21.42
C LEU A 93 2.39 -11.26 -21.91
N ALA A 94 3.33 -10.51 -21.35
CA ALA A 94 4.75 -10.59 -21.68
C ALA A 94 5.45 -11.81 -21.05
N GLY A 95 4.77 -12.53 -20.14
CA GLY A 95 5.32 -13.69 -19.44
C GLY A 95 6.34 -13.34 -18.36
N LEU A 96 6.25 -12.14 -17.79
CA LEU A 96 7.08 -11.63 -16.69
C LEU A 96 6.44 -11.87 -15.32
#